data_AF-G3IG26-F1
#
_entry.id   AF-G3IG26-F1
#
_cell.length_a   1.000
_cell.length_b   1.000
_cell.length_c   1.000
_cell.angle_alpha   90.00
_cell.angle_beta   90.00
_cell.angle_gamma   90.00
#
_symmetry.space_group_name_H-M   'P 1'
#
loop_
_entity.id
_entity.type
_entity.pdbx_description
1 polymer ?
#
loop_
_entity_poly.entity_id
_entity_poly.type
_entity_poly.pdbx_seq_one_letter_code
_entity_poly.pdbx_strand_id
1 'polypeptide(L)'
;MNQAPTVGFEKDVGSRTTHHFMYPESAKNLPANVSFVLVPFKALDLMWIASALSTGQIRFTYAPVKSFLRVDKEKVQIYNPAFFKYIHDRWTEHHGRYPSTGMLVLFFALHVCDEVNVYGFGADSRGNWHHYWENNRYAGEFRKTGVHDADFEAHIIDMLAKASKIEVYRGN
;
A
#
# COMPACT_ATOMS: atom_id res chain seq x y z
N MET A 1 5.16 1.09 0.68
CA MET A 1 4.19 0.04 0.31
C MET A 1 4.49 -0.46 -1.10
N ASN A 2 3.89 -1.58 -1.52
CA ASN A 2 4.06 -2.18 -2.86
C ASN A 2 5.56 -2.40 -3.18
N GLN A 3 5.97 -2.20 -4.44
CA GLN A 3 7.35 -2.42 -4.87
C GLN A 3 8.27 -1.18 -4.70
N ALA A 4 7.71 -0.05 -4.26
CA ALA A 4 8.35 1.26 -4.15
C ALA A 4 9.78 1.21 -3.55
N PRO A 5 10.85 1.49 -4.33
CA PRO A 5 12.24 1.47 -3.86
C PRO A 5 12.62 2.79 -3.17
N THR A 6 13.56 2.74 -2.24
CA THR A 6 14.19 3.96 -1.67
C THR A 6 15.59 4.18 -2.25
N VAL A 7 16.29 3.10 -2.59
CA VAL A 7 17.65 3.16 -3.15
C VAL A 7 17.65 3.92 -4.47
N GLY A 8 18.48 4.96 -4.57
CA GLY A 8 18.57 5.85 -5.72
C GLY A 8 17.57 7.01 -5.72
N PHE A 9 16.65 7.05 -4.75
CA PHE A 9 15.61 8.08 -4.59
C PHE A 9 15.62 8.71 -3.19
N GLU A 10 16.67 8.49 -2.40
CA GLU A 10 16.71 8.80 -0.97
C GLU A 10 16.52 10.30 -0.67
N LYS A 11 16.91 11.17 -1.62
CA LYS A 11 16.71 12.62 -1.49
C LYS A 11 15.23 13.01 -1.54
N ASP A 12 14.42 12.26 -2.27
CA ASP A 12 13.01 12.59 -2.51
C ASP A 12 12.08 11.83 -1.57
N VAL A 13 12.39 10.55 -1.29
CA VAL A 13 11.50 9.66 -0.50
C VAL A 13 12.10 9.22 0.83
N GLY A 14 13.32 9.65 1.14
CA GLY A 14 14.06 9.23 2.34
C GLY A 14 14.62 7.82 2.24
N SER A 15 15.40 7.43 3.26
CA SER A 15 16.06 6.11 3.34
C SER A 15 15.50 5.20 4.43
N ARG A 16 14.67 5.73 5.34
CA ARG A 16 14.16 5.00 6.51
C ARG A 16 12.82 4.32 6.21
N THR A 17 12.77 3.00 6.37
CA THR A 17 11.54 2.21 6.36
C THR A 17 11.43 1.44 7.67
N THR A 18 10.29 1.56 8.38
CA THR A 18 10.01 0.77 9.60
C THR A 18 8.99 -0.32 9.33
N HIS A 19 7.92 0.02 8.61
CA HIS A 19 6.86 -0.90 8.19
C HIS A 19 6.67 -0.80 6.68
N HIS A 20 6.54 -1.94 6.00
CA HIS A 20 6.32 -1.97 4.55
C HIS A 20 5.17 -2.90 4.19
N PHE A 21 4.11 -2.31 3.64
CA PHE A 21 2.85 -3.00 3.31
C PHE A 21 2.89 -3.56 1.89
N MET A 22 2.58 -4.85 1.74
CA MET A 22 2.52 -5.53 0.43
C MET A 22 1.45 -6.63 0.44
N TYR A 23 1.16 -7.15 -0.75
CA TYR A 23 0.35 -8.33 -1.02
C TYR A 23 1.11 -9.22 -2.03
N PRO A 24 0.73 -10.50 -2.25
CA PRO A 24 1.55 -11.45 -2.98
C PRO A 24 2.05 -10.95 -4.35
N GLU A 25 1.17 -10.29 -5.10
CA GLU A 25 1.43 -9.81 -6.46
C GLU A 25 2.26 -8.51 -6.50
N SER A 26 2.48 -7.85 -5.36
CA SER A 26 3.34 -6.65 -5.24
C SER A 26 4.52 -6.84 -4.28
N ALA A 27 4.79 -8.09 -3.88
CA ALA A 27 5.79 -8.40 -2.85
C ALA A 27 7.23 -8.27 -3.35
N LYS A 28 8.11 -7.78 -2.47
CA LYS A 28 9.57 -7.80 -2.62
C LYS A 28 10.23 -8.25 -1.32
N ASN A 29 11.49 -8.67 -1.42
CA ASN A 29 12.28 -8.94 -0.21
C ASN A 29 12.51 -7.63 0.56
N LEU A 30 12.56 -7.71 1.89
CA LEU A 30 12.80 -6.56 2.75
C LEU A 30 14.04 -6.79 3.63
N PRO A 31 14.76 -5.72 4.00
CA PRO A 31 15.79 -5.79 5.02
C PRO A 31 15.24 -6.32 6.36
N ALA A 32 16.06 -7.03 7.14
CA ALA A 32 15.64 -7.67 8.39
C ALA A 32 15.15 -6.68 9.47
N ASN A 33 15.48 -5.40 9.37
CA ASN A 33 15.03 -4.37 10.28
C ASN A 33 13.66 -3.76 9.92
N VAL A 34 13.02 -4.22 8.84
CA VAL A 34 11.72 -3.71 8.38
C VAL A 34 10.60 -4.71 8.70
N SER A 35 9.55 -4.25 9.37
CA SER A 35 8.34 -5.03 9.60
C SER A 35 7.57 -5.20 8.28
N PHE A 36 7.31 -6.45 7.91
CA PHE A 36 6.47 -6.77 6.76
C PHE A 36 5.01 -6.81 7.20
N VAL A 37 4.16 -5.97 6.59
CA VAL A 37 2.71 -6.01 6.83
C VAL A 37 1.99 -6.57 5.61
N LEU A 38 1.44 -7.77 5.71
CA LEU A 38 0.63 -8.37 4.65
C LEU A 38 -0.74 -7.71 4.62
N VAL A 39 -1.17 -7.23 3.44
CA VAL A 39 -2.54 -6.77 3.17
C VAL A 39 -3.30 -7.88 2.42
N PRO A 40 -4.17 -8.65 3.08
CA PRO A 40 -4.87 -9.77 2.43
C PRO A 40 -6.14 -9.29 1.72
N PHE A 41 -6.21 -9.48 0.41
CA PHE A 41 -7.40 -9.23 -0.43
C PHE A 41 -8.22 -10.50 -0.67
N LYS A 42 -7.64 -11.67 -0.43
CA LYS A 42 -8.26 -13.00 -0.61
C LYS A 42 -7.63 -14.01 0.34
N ALA A 43 -8.37 -15.07 0.68
CA ALA A 43 -7.88 -16.13 1.58
C ALA A 43 -6.55 -16.76 1.09
N LEU A 44 -6.36 -16.82 -0.22
CA LEU A 44 -5.12 -17.29 -0.84
C LEU A 44 -3.89 -16.46 -0.44
N ASP A 45 -4.04 -15.19 -0.06
CA ASP A 45 -2.91 -14.34 0.37
C ASP A 45 -2.37 -14.78 1.74
N LEU A 46 -3.27 -15.22 2.62
CA LEU A 46 -2.91 -15.79 3.93
C LEU A 46 -2.22 -17.15 3.77
N MET A 47 -2.70 -17.97 2.84
CA MET A 47 -2.03 -19.23 2.50
C MET A 47 -0.67 -18.96 1.85
N TRP A 48 -0.58 -17.95 0.99
CA TRP A 48 0.65 -17.56 0.33
C TRP A 48 1.73 -17.17 1.34
N ILE A 49 1.43 -16.38 2.37
CA ILE A 49 2.48 -16.00 3.33
C ILE A 49 3.00 -17.20 4.12
N ALA A 50 2.13 -18.13 4.51
CA ALA A 50 2.55 -19.38 5.15
C ALA A 50 3.47 -20.19 4.24
N SER A 51 3.09 -20.34 2.96
CA SER A 51 3.92 -21.00 1.94
C SER A 51 5.25 -20.28 1.70
N ALA A 52 5.22 -18.95 1.51
CA ALA A 52 6.37 -18.14 1.13
C ALA A 52 7.45 -18.07 2.22
N LEU A 53 7.08 -18.29 3.48
CA LEU A 53 8.00 -18.36 4.62
C LEU A 53 8.43 -19.79 4.97
N SER A 54 7.90 -20.81 4.27
CA SER A 54 8.18 -22.22 4.55
C SER A 54 8.46 -23.05 3.29
N THR A 55 7.42 -23.56 2.62
CA THR A 55 7.51 -24.61 1.59
C THR A 55 7.71 -24.08 0.17
N GLY A 56 7.32 -22.84 -0.10
CA GLY A 56 7.35 -22.21 -1.42
C GLY A 56 6.53 -22.92 -2.50
N GLN A 57 5.42 -23.55 -2.08
CA GLN A 57 4.49 -24.25 -2.96
C GLN A 57 3.59 -23.31 -3.77
N ILE A 58 3.14 -22.21 -3.19
CA ILE A 58 2.32 -21.21 -3.89
C ILE A 58 3.25 -20.30 -4.70
N ARG A 59 3.20 -20.43 -6.02
CA ARG A 59 4.02 -19.66 -6.99
C ARG A 59 3.19 -18.80 -7.92
N PHE A 60 1.87 -18.97 -7.90
CA PHE A 60 0.95 -18.30 -8.80
C PHE A 60 -0.38 -18.03 -8.09
N THR A 61 -0.96 -16.85 -8.32
CA THR A 61 -2.33 -16.50 -7.93
C THR A 61 -3.16 -16.26 -9.19
N TYR A 62 -3.50 -15.02 -9.55
CA TYR A 62 -3.85 -14.64 -10.92
C TYR A 62 -2.61 -14.20 -11.72
N ALA A 63 -1.48 -13.99 -11.03
CA ALA A 63 -0.19 -13.64 -11.60
C ALA A 63 0.92 -14.43 -10.89
N PRO A 64 2.14 -14.52 -11.45
CA PRO A 64 3.28 -15.09 -10.75
C PRO A 64 3.56 -14.34 -9.43
N VAL A 65 3.81 -15.08 -8.36
CA VAL A 65 4.15 -14.52 -7.04
C VAL A 65 5.44 -15.15 -6.52
N LYS A 66 6.08 -14.50 -5.55
CA LYS A 66 7.32 -15.04 -4.97
C LYS A 66 7.05 -16.35 -4.27
N SER A 67 7.71 -17.41 -4.70
CA SER A 67 7.68 -18.72 -4.02
C SER A 67 8.34 -18.65 -2.65
N PHE A 68 9.42 -17.89 -2.51
CA PHE A 68 10.07 -17.63 -1.22
C PHE A 68 10.23 -16.13 -1.00
N LEU A 69 9.77 -15.66 0.16
CA LEU A 69 9.86 -14.28 0.58
C LEU A 69 10.97 -14.13 1.64
N ARG A 70 11.95 -13.27 1.38
CA ARG A 70 13.01 -12.95 2.36
C ARG A 70 12.61 -11.71 3.15
N VAL A 71 12.14 -11.94 4.37
CA VAL A 71 11.78 -10.95 5.39
C VAL A 71 12.15 -11.52 6.76
N ASP A 72 12.18 -10.67 7.79
CA ASP A 72 12.29 -11.13 9.18
C ASP A 72 10.95 -11.76 9.61
N LYS A 73 10.96 -13.07 9.90
CA LYS A 73 9.75 -13.84 10.25
C LYS A 73 9.12 -13.37 11.56
N GLU A 74 9.91 -12.82 12.48
CA GLU A 74 9.42 -12.34 13.77
C GLU A 74 8.73 -10.97 13.66
N LYS A 75 8.90 -10.29 12.52
CA LYS A 75 8.32 -8.97 12.23
C LYS A 75 7.25 -9.01 11.13
N VAL A 76 6.70 -10.19 10.88
CA VAL A 76 5.56 -10.35 9.96
C VAL A 76 4.28 -10.03 10.71
N GLN A 77 3.51 -9.11 10.15
CA GLN A 77 2.21 -8.68 10.65
C GLN A 77 1.15 -8.88 9.56
N ILE A 78 -0.09 -9.10 9.99
CA ILE A 78 -1.23 -9.30 9.09
C ILE A 78 -2.20 -8.15 9.29
N TYR A 79 -2.50 -7.42 8.22
CA TYR A 79 -3.52 -6.39 8.22
C TYR A 79 -4.89 -7.04 8.45
N ASN A 80 -5.62 -6.58 9.47
CA ASN A 80 -6.88 -7.19 9.85
C ASN A 80 -7.97 -6.99 8.77
N PRO A 81 -8.54 -8.06 8.18
CA PRO A 81 -9.60 -7.95 7.18
C PRO A 81 -10.87 -7.24 7.68
N ALA A 82 -11.16 -7.29 8.99
CA ALA A 82 -12.28 -6.54 9.56
C ALA A 82 -12.01 -5.02 9.54
N PHE A 83 -10.76 -4.61 9.76
CA PHE A 83 -10.36 -3.21 9.67
C PHE A 83 -10.35 -2.71 8.22
N PHE A 84 -9.93 -3.55 7.28
CA PHE A 84 -10.12 -3.31 5.85
C PHE A 84 -11.59 -3.04 5.53
N LYS A 85 -12.49 -3.94 5.98
CA LYS A 85 -13.93 -3.79 5.74
C LYS A 85 -14.48 -2.51 6.38
N TYR A 86 -14.04 -2.18 7.60
CA TYR A 86 -14.40 -0.93 8.26
C TYR A 86 -14.04 0.29 7.40
N ILE A 87 -12.84 0.34 6.82
CA ILE A 87 -12.43 1.43 5.92
C ILE A 87 -13.34 1.46 4.69
N HIS A 88 -13.60 0.29 4.10
CA HIS A 88 -14.45 0.20 2.91
C HIS A 88 -15.89 0.68 3.16
N ASP A 89 -16.47 0.29 4.30
CA ASP A 89 -17.85 0.59 4.67
C ASP A 89 -18.03 2.03 5.17
N ARG A 90 -17.07 2.55 5.96
CA ARG A 90 -17.24 3.79 6.74
C ARG A 90 -16.51 5.00 6.18
N TRP A 91 -15.49 4.78 5.36
CA TRP A 91 -14.64 5.85 4.87
C TRP A 91 -14.71 5.98 3.36
N THR A 92 -14.54 4.88 2.62
CA THR A 92 -14.69 4.92 1.16
C THR A 92 -16.12 4.73 0.70
N GLU A 93 -17.06 4.42 1.61
CA GLU A 93 -18.50 4.28 1.34
C GLU A 93 -18.81 3.43 0.08
N HIS A 94 -18.08 2.32 -0.09
CA HIS A 94 -18.18 1.44 -1.26
C HIS A 94 -17.92 2.10 -2.64
N HIS A 95 -17.21 3.25 -2.69
CA HIS A 95 -16.70 3.81 -3.93
C HIS A 95 -15.50 2.98 -4.42
N GLY A 96 -15.64 2.42 -5.63
CA GLY A 96 -14.75 1.37 -6.14
C GLY A 96 -15.10 -0.02 -5.59
N ARG A 97 -14.37 -1.04 -6.03
CA ARG A 97 -14.59 -2.42 -5.57
C ARG A 97 -14.03 -2.65 -4.15
N TYR A 98 -12.91 -1.99 -3.83
CA TYR A 98 -12.29 -1.98 -2.51
C TYR A 98 -11.25 -0.84 -2.39
N PRO A 99 -10.87 -0.40 -1.18
CA PRO A 99 -9.88 0.67 -0.99
C PRO A 99 -8.51 0.31 -1.55
N SER A 100 -7.77 1.32 -1.99
CA SER A 100 -6.37 1.18 -2.43
C SER A 100 -5.47 0.79 -1.25
N THR A 101 -4.31 0.20 -1.57
CA THR A 101 -3.30 -0.07 -0.52
C THR A 101 -2.87 1.23 0.17
N GLY A 102 -2.80 2.34 -0.55
CA GLY A 102 -2.52 3.67 0.01
C GLY A 102 -3.53 4.05 1.08
N MET A 103 -4.82 3.96 0.76
CA MET A 103 -5.89 4.30 1.68
C MET A 103 -5.88 3.42 2.95
N LEU A 104 -5.66 2.11 2.78
CA LEU A 104 -5.54 1.19 3.91
C LEU A 104 -4.36 1.53 4.84
N VAL A 105 -3.21 1.93 4.26
CA VAL A 105 -2.03 2.33 5.05
C VAL A 105 -2.26 3.64 5.77
N LEU A 106 -2.92 4.61 5.12
CA LEU A 106 -3.27 5.89 5.73
C LEU A 106 -4.14 5.69 6.98
N PHE A 107 -5.22 4.91 6.84
CA PHE A 107 -6.10 4.63 7.98
C PHE A 107 -5.44 3.78 9.07
N PHE A 108 -4.55 2.86 8.70
CA PHE A 108 -3.74 2.18 9.69
C PHE A 108 -2.90 3.16 10.50
N ALA A 109 -2.17 4.07 9.83
CA ALA A 109 -1.35 5.08 10.50
C ALA A 109 -2.19 5.97 11.43
N LEU A 110 -3.37 6.42 10.98
CA LEU A 110 -4.29 7.21 11.80
C LEU A 110 -4.79 6.51 13.08
N HIS A 111 -4.75 5.18 13.13
CA HIS A 111 -5.21 4.41 14.30
C HIS A 111 -4.07 4.03 15.26
N VAL A 112 -2.80 4.16 14.83
CA VAL A 112 -1.65 3.72 15.63
C VAL A 112 -0.63 4.82 15.92
N CYS A 113 -0.72 5.96 15.22
CA CYS A 113 0.19 7.10 15.36
C CYS A 113 -0.55 8.30 15.96
N ASP A 114 0.17 9.13 16.71
CA ASP A 114 -0.35 10.41 17.21
C ASP A 114 -0.39 11.51 16.14
N GLU A 115 0.53 11.45 15.17
CA GLU A 115 0.65 12.37 14.05
C GLU A 115 0.94 11.61 12.75
N VAL A 116 0.34 12.06 11.63
CA VAL A 116 0.48 11.41 10.33
C VAL A 116 0.75 12.45 9.24
N ASN A 117 1.92 12.32 8.62
CA ASN A 117 2.37 13.11 7.48
C ASN A 117 2.35 12.24 6.21
N VAL A 118 1.66 12.71 5.19
CA VAL A 118 1.36 11.96 3.97
C VAL A 118 2.14 12.51 2.79
N TYR A 119 2.87 11.62 2.11
CA TYR A 119 3.72 11.95 0.95
C TYR A 119 3.38 11.03 -0.22
N GLY A 120 3.47 11.52 -1.45
CA GLY A 120 3.31 10.72 -2.67
C GLY A 120 1.89 10.19 -2.91
N PHE A 121 0.87 10.86 -2.38
CA PHE A 121 -0.53 10.60 -2.69
C PHE A 121 -1.05 11.58 -3.74
N GLY A 122 -1.90 11.08 -4.64
CA GLY A 122 -2.51 11.88 -5.70
C GLY A 122 -1.70 11.91 -6.98
N ALA A 123 -2.19 12.69 -7.94
CA ALA A 123 -1.47 13.00 -9.17
C ALA A 123 -0.37 14.04 -8.93
N ASP A 124 0.60 14.09 -9.85
CA ASP A 124 1.53 15.21 -9.94
C ASP A 124 0.82 16.54 -10.29
N SER A 125 1.54 17.65 -10.30
CA SER A 125 1.03 18.99 -10.66
C SER A 125 0.46 19.08 -12.09
N ARG A 126 0.74 18.09 -12.95
CA ARG A 126 0.25 18.00 -14.33
C ARG A 126 -0.92 17.01 -14.45
N GLY A 127 -1.39 16.43 -13.35
CA GLY A 127 -2.48 15.44 -13.32
C GLY A 127 -2.06 14.03 -13.73
N ASN A 128 -0.75 13.76 -13.82
CA ASN A 128 -0.24 12.43 -14.15
C ASN A 128 -0.19 11.54 -12.91
N TRP A 129 -0.66 10.31 -13.09
CA TRP A 129 -0.54 9.24 -12.10
C TRP A 129 0.57 8.30 -12.53
N HIS A 130 1.74 8.47 -11.93
CA HIS A 130 2.92 7.65 -12.19
C HIS A 130 3.66 7.37 -10.89
N HIS A 131 4.38 6.25 -10.84
CA HIS A 131 5.26 6.00 -9.70
C HIS A 131 6.55 6.82 -9.84
N TYR A 132 7.10 7.29 -8.73
CA TYR A 132 8.32 8.10 -8.71
C TYR A 132 9.58 7.37 -9.21
N TRP A 133 9.53 6.02 -9.33
CA TRP A 133 10.69 5.19 -9.67
C TRP A 133 10.64 4.55 -11.07
N GLU A 134 9.56 4.74 -11.83
CA GLU A 134 9.43 4.11 -13.14
C GLU A 134 8.77 5.04 -14.15
N ASN A 135 9.19 4.93 -15.41
CA ASN A 135 8.53 5.61 -16.52
C ASN A 135 7.46 4.69 -17.12
N ASN A 136 6.34 4.55 -16.40
CA ASN A 136 5.24 3.67 -16.78
C ASN A 136 4.12 4.47 -17.47
N ARG A 137 4.04 4.31 -18.79
CA ARG A 137 3.04 4.96 -19.64
C ARG A 137 1.59 4.57 -19.29
N TYR A 138 1.39 3.48 -18.55
CA TYR A 138 0.10 2.94 -18.13
C TYR A 138 -0.18 3.12 -16.64
N ALA A 139 0.63 3.89 -15.91
CA ALA A 139 0.49 4.00 -14.46
C ALA A 139 -0.85 4.58 -13.99
N GLY A 140 -1.60 5.28 -14.85
CA GLY A 140 -2.97 5.72 -14.56
C GLY A 140 -4.08 4.71 -14.88
N GLU A 141 -3.76 3.50 -15.37
CA GLU A 141 -4.79 2.52 -15.78
C GLU A 141 -5.67 2.02 -14.64
N PHE A 142 -5.18 2.05 -13.39
CA PHE A 142 -6.01 1.69 -12.24
C PHE A 142 -7.30 2.54 -12.17
N ARG A 143 -7.26 3.81 -12.60
CA ARG A 143 -8.44 4.70 -12.68
C ARG A 143 -9.46 4.22 -13.72
N LYS A 144 -9.02 3.53 -14.78
CA LYS A 144 -9.91 2.94 -15.80
C LYS A 144 -10.53 1.63 -15.34
N THR A 145 -9.82 0.87 -14.51
CA THR A 145 -10.31 -0.44 -14.03
C THR A 145 -11.42 -0.34 -12.98
N GLY A 146 -11.55 0.81 -12.30
CA GLY A 146 -12.57 1.03 -11.26
C GLY A 146 -12.40 0.14 -10.02
N VAL A 147 -11.25 -0.51 -9.85
CA VAL A 147 -10.98 -1.36 -8.69
C VAL A 147 -10.98 -0.53 -7.41
N HIS A 148 -10.43 0.68 -7.46
CA HIS A 148 -10.48 1.69 -6.41
C HIS A 148 -10.96 3.00 -7.02
N ASP A 149 -11.67 3.83 -6.25
CA ASP A 149 -12.06 5.17 -6.67
C ASP A 149 -11.05 6.20 -6.17
N ALA A 150 -10.07 6.53 -7.01
CA ALA A 150 -8.97 7.40 -6.63
C ALA A 150 -9.39 8.86 -6.42
N ASP A 151 -10.46 9.30 -7.09
CA ASP A 151 -10.96 10.66 -6.95
C ASP A 151 -11.72 10.79 -5.61
N PHE A 152 -12.50 9.77 -5.23
CA PHE A 152 -13.12 9.69 -3.90
C PHE A 152 -12.07 9.57 -2.78
N GLU A 153 -11.05 8.74 -2.97
CA GLU A 153 -9.95 8.61 -2.01
C GLU A 153 -9.18 9.93 -1.83
N ALA A 154 -8.91 10.67 -2.91
CA ALA A 154 -8.30 12.00 -2.83
C ALA A 154 -9.19 12.98 -2.06
N HIS A 155 -10.51 12.93 -2.25
CA HIS A 155 -11.46 13.76 -1.49
C HIS A 155 -11.39 13.48 0.02
N ILE A 156 -11.30 12.21 0.44
CA ILE A 156 -11.15 11.84 1.86
C ILE A 156 -9.86 12.44 2.44
N ILE A 157 -8.75 12.35 1.71
CA ILE A 157 -7.45 12.91 2.13
C ILE A 157 -7.57 14.43 2.32
N ASP A 158 -8.22 15.13 1.39
CA ASP A 158 -8.44 16.57 1.48
C ASP A 158 -9.29 16.94 2.69
N MET A 159 -10.33 16.14 3.00
CA MET A 159 -11.15 16.34 4.20
C MET A 159 -10.33 16.15 5.48
N LEU A 160 -9.53 15.09 5.55
CA LEU A 160 -8.66 14.81 6.71
C LEU A 160 -7.63 15.92 6.93
N ALA A 161 -7.04 16.44 5.84
CA ALA A 161 -6.10 17.55 5.90
C ALA A 161 -6.77 18.86 6.37
N LYS A 162 -7.94 19.19 5.82
CA LYS A 162 -8.74 20.36 6.24
C LYS A 162 -9.16 20.28 7.71
N ALA A 163 -9.39 19.07 8.22
CA ALA A 163 -9.71 18.82 9.62
C ALA A 163 -8.47 18.70 10.52
N SER A 164 -7.26 18.97 9.99
CA SER A 164 -5.98 18.87 10.70
C SER A 164 -5.76 17.50 11.35
N LYS A 165 -6.22 16.43 10.70
CA LYS A 165 -5.97 15.04 11.12
C LYS A 165 -4.71 14.46 10.51
N ILE A 166 -4.29 15.01 9.37
CA ILE A 166 -3.07 14.67 8.65
C ILE A 166 -2.46 15.94 8.07
N GLU A 167 -1.15 15.91 7.81
CA GLU A 167 -0.50 16.87 6.93
C GLU A 167 -0.19 16.22 5.59
N VAL A 168 -0.39 16.93 4.47
CA VAL A 168 -0.24 16.38 3.12
C VAL A 168 0.81 17.15 2.34
N TYR A 169 1.81 16.42 1.84
CA TYR A 169 2.92 16.91 1.04
C TYR A 169 2.77 16.37 -0.39
N ARG A 170 2.26 17.21 -1.29
CA ARG A 170 1.91 16.82 -2.67
C ARG A 170 3.11 16.71 -3.63
N GLY A 171 4.29 17.14 -3.20
CA GLY A 171 5.43 17.31 -4.11
C GLY A 171 5.20 18.43 -5.12
N ASN A 172 6.14 18.60 -6.05
CA ASN A 172 6.07 19.56 -7.16
C ASN A 172 5.63 18.88 -8.45
#